data_AF-A0A323U2W2-F1
#
_entry.id   AF-A0A323U2W2-F1
#
_cell.length_a   1.000
_cell.length_b   1.000
_cell.length_c   1.000
_cell.angle_alpha   90.00
_cell.angle_beta   90.00
_cell.angle_gamma   90.00
#
_symmetry.space_group_name_H-M   'P 1'
#
loop_
_entity.id
_entity.type
_entity.pdbx_description
1 polymer ?
#
loop_
_entity_poly.entity_id
_entity_poly.type
_entity_poly.pdbx_seq_one_letter_code
_entity_poly.pdbx_strand_id
1 'polypeptide(L)'
;MRAGYRGWVLALLLGSLALAQTHTVQKGDTLYSIARRYGTSVQALQQANNLSGEVIKVGQVLAVAGSSAREATASATFTGLAAWYGSKFHGRTTASGEPYDMYALTAAHRSLPFGTQVRVTNPRTGRSVVVRINDRGPFTPGFIIDLSYAAAQRIGLRGRQRVSVEVLR
;
A
#
# COMPACT_ATOMS: atom_id res chain seq x y z
N MET A 1 33.82 -2.36 46.00
CA MET A 1 33.67 -2.15 44.55
C MET A 1 32.74 -3.22 43.99
N ARG A 2 31.67 -2.77 43.31
CA ARG A 2 30.69 -3.52 42.49
C ARG A 2 29.82 -4.58 43.18
N ALA A 3 28.54 -4.24 43.26
CA ALA A 3 27.40 -5.03 43.67
C ALA A 3 27.04 -6.12 42.65
N GLY A 4 26.51 -7.25 43.11
CA GLY A 4 25.89 -8.29 42.29
C GLY A 4 24.59 -8.75 42.95
N TYR A 5 23.48 -8.06 42.67
CA TYR A 5 22.15 -8.45 43.13
C TYR A 5 21.53 -9.47 42.15
N ARG A 6 21.39 -10.70 42.65
CA ARG A 6 20.17 -11.53 42.77
C ARG A 6 19.33 -11.86 41.51
N GLY A 7 19.07 -13.16 41.33
CA GLY A 7 17.96 -13.74 40.54
C GLY A 7 16.60 -13.16 40.98
N TRP A 8 15.47 -13.39 40.31
CA TRP A 8 14.89 -14.53 39.59
C TRP A 8 14.09 -13.98 38.38
N VAL A 9 13.55 -14.76 37.43
CA VAL A 9 12.15 -15.27 37.46
C VAL A 9 11.99 -16.31 36.33
N LEU A 10 11.44 -17.47 36.68
CA LEU A 10 10.87 -18.45 35.77
C LEU A 10 9.54 -17.89 35.23
N ALA A 11 9.41 -17.71 33.91
CA ALA A 11 8.13 -17.39 33.29
C ALA A 11 7.85 -18.43 32.19
N LEU A 12 7.07 -19.45 32.55
CA LEU A 12 6.38 -20.33 31.61
C LEU A 12 5.20 -19.53 31.04
N LEU A 13 5.37 -18.99 29.83
CA LEU A 13 4.27 -18.50 28.99
C LEU A 13 4.50 -19.03 27.58
N LEU A 14 3.62 -19.94 27.15
CA LEU A 14 3.46 -20.36 25.77
C LEU A 14 2.97 -19.14 24.96
N GLY A 15 3.91 -18.41 24.39
CA GLY A 15 3.65 -17.32 23.45
C GLY A 15 4.93 -17.12 22.64
N SER A 16 4.83 -17.24 21.32
CA SER A 16 5.94 -17.15 20.37
C SER A 16 6.93 -16.03 20.72
N LEU A 17 8.14 -16.40 21.15
CA LEU A 17 9.28 -15.47 21.19
C LEU A 17 9.65 -15.11 19.74
N ALA A 18 8.98 -14.13 19.17
CA ALA A 18 9.63 -13.32 18.14
C ALA A 18 10.76 -12.58 18.88
N LEU A 19 12.00 -13.07 18.74
CA LEU A 19 13.17 -12.32 19.17
C LEU A 19 13.07 -10.92 18.56
N ALA A 20 12.89 -9.91 19.39
CA ALA A 20 12.95 -8.52 18.95
C ALA A 20 14.35 -8.27 18.39
N GLN A 21 14.49 -8.35 17.07
CA GLN A 21 15.72 -7.97 16.39
C GLN A 21 15.97 -6.49 16.67
N THR A 22 17.17 -6.16 17.12
CA THR A 22 17.61 -4.81 17.38
C THR A 22 18.71 -4.40 16.40
N HIS A 23 18.85 -3.10 16.19
CA HIS A 23 19.91 -2.50 15.38
C HIS A 23 20.55 -1.35 16.15
N THR A 24 21.88 -1.40 16.29
CA THR A 24 22.65 -0.29 16.85
C THR A 24 23.05 0.65 15.73
N VAL A 25 22.54 1.88 15.79
CA VAL A 25 22.77 2.93 14.78
C VAL A 25 24.26 3.20 14.61
N GLN A 26 24.75 3.12 13.38
CA GLN A 26 26.14 3.36 13.00
C GLN A 26 26.30 4.73 12.32
N LYS A 27 27.55 5.19 12.18
CA LYS A 27 27.85 6.43 11.45
C LYS A 27 27.38 6.27 9.99
N GLY A 28 26.45 7.14 9.57
CA GLY A 28 25.88 7.12 8.23
C GLY A 28 24.53 6.40 8.12
N ASP A 29 24.04 5.81 9.20
CA ASP A 29 22.68 5.28 9.22
C ASP A 29 21.64 6.41 9.28
N THR A 30 20.52 6.15 8.60
CA THR A 30 19.29 6.93 8.66
C THR A 30 18.16 5.98 9.02
N LEU A 31 17.03 6.49 9.53
CA LEU A 31 15.84 5.65 9.72
C LEU A 31 15.43 4.95 8.42
N TYR A 32 15.61 5.63 7.27
CA TYR A 32 15.32 5.05 5.96
C TYR A 32 16.24 3.87 5.62
N SER A 33 17.56 4.02 5.79
CA SER A 33 18.52 2.94 5.48
C SER A 33 18.32 1.73 6.39
N ILE A 34 18.00 1.97 7.66
CA ILE A 34 17.69 0.92 8.65
C ILE A 34 16.37 0.24 8.27
N ALA A 35 15.30 1.00 8.06
CA ALA A 35 13.99 0.45 7.70
C ALA A 35 14.07 -0.42 6.44
N ARG A 36 14.77 0.06 5.40
CA ARG A 36 15.01 -0.70 4.16
C ARG A 36 15.82 -1.97 4.39
N ARG A 37 16.83 -1.93 5.27
CA ARG A 37 17.66 -3.10 5.60
C ARG A 37 16.84 -4.21 6.26
N TYR A 38 15.91 -3.85 7.12
CA TYR A 38 15.09 -4.80 7.89
C TYR A 38 13.69 -5.03 7.29
N GLY A 39 13.42 -4.51 6.09
CA GLY A 39 12.15 -4.72 5.40
C GLY A 39 10.94 -4.11 6.12
N THR A 40 11.13 -2.99 6.80
CA THR A 40 10.06 -2.24 7.50
C THR A 40 9.94 -0.81 6.94
N SER A 41 9.02 0.00 7.46
CA SER A 41 8.87 1.42 7.11
C SER A 41 9.49 2.33 8.17
N VAL A 42 9.85 3.57 7.79
CA VAL A 42 10.33 4.59 8.73
C VAL A 42 9.30 4.83 9.83
N GLN A 43 8.02 4.92 9.46
CA GLN A 43 6.92 5.12 10.40
C GLN A 43 6.80 3.97 11.40
N ALA A 44 6.85 2.72 10.93
CA ALA A 44 6.80 1.55 11.81
C ALA A 44 8.03 1.50 12.73
N LEU A 45 9.22 1.82 12.21
CA LEU A 45 10.45 1.90 12.99
C LEU A 45 10.36 3.02 14.05
N GLN A 46 9.79 4.17 13.73
CA GLN A 46 9.57 5.27 14.69
C GLN A 46 8.57 4.87 15.77
N GLN A 47 7.43 4.28 15.39
CA GLN A 47 6.40 3.83 16.31
C GLN A 47 6.94 2.76 17.27
N ALA A 48 7.70 1.79 16.76
CA ALA A 48 8.32 0.74 17.57
C ALA A 48 9.32 1.28 18.60
N ASN A 49 9.88 2.47 18.36
CA ASN A 49 10.93 3.08 19.18
C ASN A 49 10.50 4.40 19.84
N ASN A 50 9.20 4.73 19.80
CA ASN A 50 8.64 5.99 20.31
C ASN A 50 9.40 7.25 19.83
N LEU A 51 9.83 7.25 18.57
CA LEU A 51 10.55 8.39 17.97
C LEU A 51 9.55 9.37 17.35
N SER A 52 9.67 10.65 17.70
CA SER A 52 8.83 11.73 17.16
C SER A 52 9.43 12.44 15.93
N GLY A 53 10.62 12.02 15.49
CA GLY A 53 11.32 12.64 14.37
C GLY A 53 12.32 11.70 13.70
N GLU A 54 13.06 12.21 12.71
CA GLU A 54 13.99 11.42 11.90
C GLU A 54 15.40 11.32 12.47
N VAL A 55 15.70 12.11 13.51
CA VAL A 55 17.03 12.20 14.10
C VAL A 55 17.30 11.00 14.99
N ILE A 56 18.30 10.21 14.61
CA ILE A 56 18.85 9.10 15.38
C ILE A 56 20.32 9.38 15.71
N LYS A 57 20.79 8.89 16.87
CA LYS A 57 22.17 9.09 17.31
C LYS A 57 22.99 7.82 17.09
N VAL A 58 24.23 7.97 16.66
CA VAL A 58 25.19 6.85 16.60
C VAL A 58 25.28 6.20 17.98
N GLY A 59 25.16 4.88 18.04
CA GLY A 59 25.11 4.09 19.27
C GLY A 59 23.70 3.88 19.85
N GLN A 60 22.67 4.54 19.32
CA GLN A 60 21.28 4.29 19.70
C GLN A 60 20.85 2.88 19.27
N VAL A 61 20.19 2.14 20.15
CA VAL A 61 19.64 0.81 19.82
C VAL A 61 18.18 0.97 19.44
N LEU A 62 17.81 0.51 18.24
CA LEU A 62 16.45 0.50 17.73
C LEU A 62 15.92 -0.93 17.70
N ALA A 63 14.68 -1.13 18.16
CA ALA A 63 13.89 -2.31 17.82
C ALA A 63 13.54 -2.24 16.32
N VAL A 64 14.02 -3.22 15.55
CA VAL A 64 13.80 -3.30 14.09
C VAL A 64 12.87 -4.46 13.70
N ALA A 65 12.70 -5.47 14.57
CA ALA A 65 11.66 -6.47 14.39
C ALA A 65 10.36 -6.07 15.08
N GLY A 66 9.39 -5.73 14.25
CA GLY A 66 8.00 -5.43 14.56
C GLY A 66 7.38 -4.89 13.28
N SER A 67 7.22 -5.71 12.24
CA SER A 67 6.02 -6.54 12.11
C SER A 67 6.27 -7.74 11.19
N SER A 68 6.57 -8.90 11.76
CA SER A 68 6.35 -10.19 11.08
C SER A 68 5.16 -10.89 11.73
N ALA A 69 4.02 -10.24 11.62
CA ALA A 69 2.70 -10.81 11.80
C ALA A 69 1.87 -10.06 10.78
N ARG A 70 1.51 -10.73 9.68
CA ARG A 70 0.55 -10.30 8.65
C ARG A 70 0.27 -8.80 8.76
N GLU A 71 1.09 -8.00 8.11
CA GLU A 71 0.79 -6.58 7.96
C GLU A 71 -0.67 -6.52 7.49
N ALA A 72 -1.55 -6.05 8.38
CA ALA A 72 -2.73 -5.33 7.99
C ALA A 72 -2.23 -4.07 7.28
N THR A 73 -1.64 -4.29 6.10
CA THR A 73 -1.33 -3.28 5.13
C THR A 73 -2.70 -2.76 4.78
N ALA A 74 -3.05 -1.61 5.33
CA ALA A 74 -4.12 -0.81 4.75
C ALA A 74 -3.69 -0.60 3.29
N SER A 75 -4.22 -1.41 2.40
CA SER A 75 -4.16 -1.19 0.96
C SER A 75 -4.73 0.19 0.73
N ALA A 76 -3.92 1.06 0.13
CA ALA A 76 -4.27 2.46 0.00
C ALA A 76 -5.63 2.53 -0.69
N THR A 77 -6.63 3.04 0.05
CA THR A 77 -8.02 3.04 -0.37
C THR A 77 -8.48 4.47 -0.58
N PHE A 78 -9.03 4.74 -1.76
CA PHE A 78 -9.53 6.05 -2.14
C PHE A 78 -10.97 5.92 -2.63
N THR A 79 -11.80 6.94 -2.38
CA THR A 79 -13.18 6.98 -2.85
C THR A 79 -13.40 8.21 -3.72
N GLY A 80 -14.11 8.04 -4.84
CA GLY A 80 -14.36 9.13 -5.77
C GLY A 80 -15.23 8.68 -6.93
N LEU A 81 -15.47 9.56 -7.89
CA LEU A 81 -16.28 9.23 -9.06
C LEU A 81 -15.50 8.32 -10.01
N ALA A 82 -16.20 7.34 -10.56
CA ALA A 82 -15.76 6.57 -11.70
C ALA A 82 -16.70 6.74 -12.87
N ALA A 83 -16.12 6.66 -14.06
CA ALA A 83 -16.82 6.42 -15.32
C ALA A 83 -16.12 5.27 -16.06
N TRP A 84 -16.49 5.07 -17.31
CA TRP A 84 -15.79 4.18 -18.21
C TRP A 84 -15.54 4.88 -19.55
N TYR A 85 -14.43 4.57 -20.22
CA TYR A 85 -14.07 5.20 -21.48
C TYR A 85 -14.87 4.62 -22.66
N GLY A 86 -15.47 5.51 -23.46
CA GLY A 86 -16.34 5.12 -24.58
C GLY A 86 -15.67 4.24 -25.64
N SER A 87 -16.49 3.46 -26.36
CA SER A 87 -16.04 2.47 -27.36
C SER A 87 -15.13 3.05 -28.47
N LYS A 88 -15.27 4.33 -28.80
CA LYS A 88 -14.49 5.06 -29.81
C LYS A 88 -12.97 5.08 -29.58
N PHE A 89 -12.51 4.77 -28.36
CA PHE A 89 -11.08 4.75 -28.04
C PHE A 89 -10.43 3.39 -28.33
N HIS A 90 -11.21 2.34 -28.60
CA HIS A 90 -10.67 0.99 -28.77
C HIS A 90 -9.58 0.94 -29.85
N GLY A 91 -8.50 0.23 -29.55
CA GLY A 91 -7.31 0.11 -30.41
C GLY A 91 -6.37 1.32 -30.37
N ARG A 92 -6.76 2.44 -29.75
CA ARG A 92 -5.84 3.59 -29.60
C ARG A 92 -4.79 3.33 -28.53
N THR A 93 -3.61 3.88 -28.72
CA THR A 93 -2.51 3.78 -27.77
C THR A 93 -2.85 4.50 -26.46
N THR A 94 -2.69 3.79 -25.34
CA THR A 94 -2.79 4.32 -23.97
C THR A 94 -1.47 4.97 -23.54
N ALA A 95 -1.46 5.67 -22.41
CA ALA A 95 -0.25 6.27 -21.85
C ALA A 95 0.82 5.24 -21.41
N SER A 96 0.48 3.96 -21.24
CA SER A 96 1.47 2.90 -21.05
C SER A 96 2.14 2.44 -22.34
N GLY A 97 1.63 2.84 -23.51
CA GLY A 97 2.06 2.37 -24.82
C GLY A 97 1.26 1.17 -25.35
N GLU A 98 0.45 0.51 -24.51
CA GLU A 98 -0.42 -0.58 -24.93
C GLU A 98 -1.66 -0.06 -25.68
N PRO A 99 -2.19 -0.77 -26.70
CA PRO A 99 -3.49 -0.46 -27.28
C PRO A 99 -4.62 -0.63 -26.24
N TYR A 100 -5.58 0.30 -26.23
CA TYR A 100 -6.75 0.19 -25.37
C TYR A 100 -7.68 -0.92 -25.87
N ASP A 101 -7.82 -1.98 -25.08
CA ASP A 101 -8.85 -2.98 -25.23
C ASP A 101 -9.99 -2.72 -24.24
N MET A 102 -11.20 -2.47 -24.77
CA MET A 102 -12.38 -2.22 -23.93
C MET A 102 -12.87 -3.47 -23.20
N TYR A 103 -12.47 -4.66 -23.67
CA TYR A 103 -12.84 -5.94 -23.09
C TYR A 103 -11.83 -6.45 -22.05
N ALA A 104 -10.63 -5.87 -22.03
CA ALA A 104 -9.62 -6.14 -21.01
C ALA A 104 -10.00 -5.56 -19.64
N LEU A 105 -9.42 -6.09 -18.57
CA LEU A 105 -9.60 -5.61 -17.20
C LEU A 105 -8.57 -4.54 -16.84
N THR A 106 -8.72 -3.38 -17.47
CA THR A 106 -7.81 -2.23 -17.30
C THR A 106 -8.56 -0.97 -16.88
N ALA A 107 -7.79 0.01 -16.40
CA ALA A 107 -8.28 1.32 -16.01
C ALA A 107 -7.19 2.39 -16.18
N ALA A 108 -7.61 3.66 -16.25
CA ALA A 108 -6.68 4.77 -16.08
C ALA A 108 -6.75 5.37 -14.68
N HIS A 109 -5.58 5.80 -14.21
CA HIS A 109 -5.45 6.59 -12.98
C HIS A 109 -4.39 7.69 -13.18
N ARG A 110 -4.55 8.83 -12.50
CA ARG A 110 -3.70 10.01 -12.68
C ARG A 110 -2.22 9.74 -12.40
N SER A 111 -1.96 9.03 -11.32
CA SER A 111 -0.61 8.93 -10.75
C SER A 111 -0.21 7.53 -10.30
N LEU A 112 -1.09 6.52 -10.41
CA LEU A 112 -0.69 5.17 -10.01
C LEU A 112 0.31 4.64 -11.06
N PRO A 113 1.39 3.96 -10.64
CA PRO A 113 2.31 3.33 -11.57
C PRO A 113 1.58 2.40 -12.53
N PHE A 114 2.00 2.38 -13.80
CA PHE A 114 1.47 1.37 -14.73
C PHE A 114 1.79 -0.03 -14.22
N GLY A 115 0.86 -0.97 -14.41
CA GLY A 115 0.96 -2.32 -13.86
C GLY A 115 0.36 -2.47 -12.46
N THR A 116 0.10 -1.38 -11.73
CA THR A 116 -0.57 -1.44 -10.42
C THR A 116 -1.92 -2.15 -10.56
N GLN A 117 -2.17 -3.15 -9.71
CA GLN A 117 -3.48 -3.78 -9.61
C GLN A 117 -4.32 -3.07 -8.54
N VAL A 118 -5.57 -2.79 -8.86
CA VAL A 118 -6.51 -2.19 -7.91
C VAL A 118 -7.80 -2.97 -7.91
N ARG A 119 -8.39 -3.15 -6.72
CA ARG A 119 -9.76 -3.62 -6.56
C ARG A 119 -10.70 -2.42 -6.56
N VAL A 120 -11.65 -2.41 -7.48
CA VAL A 120 -12.67 -1.38 -7.61
C VAL A 120 -14.00 -1.95 -7.17
N THR A 121 -14.63 -1.30 -6.20
CA THR A 121 -15.91 -1.72 -5.63
C THR A 121 -16.97 -0.67 -5.87
N ASN A 122 -18.11 -1.08 -6.44
CA ASN A 122 -19.30 -0.24 -6.55
C ASN A 122 -20.20 -0.51 -5.32
N PRO A 123 -20.27 0.41 -4.34
CA PRO A 123 -21.06 0.18 -3.14
C PRO A 123 -22.56 0.06 -3.41
N ARG A 124 -23.07 0.58 -4.54
CA ARG A 124 -24.49 0.46 -4.90
C ARG A 124 -24.88 -0.97 -5.29
N THR A 125 -23.95 -1.73 -5.87
CA THR A 125 -24.21 -3.10 -6.32
C THR A 125 -23.57 -4.14 -5.41
N GLY A 126 -22.65 -3.73 -4.52
CA GLY A 126 -21.82 -4.62 -3.71
C GLY A 126 -20.77 -5.40 -4.50
N ARG A 127 -20.68 -5.15 -5.82
CA ARG A 127 -19.79 -5.90 -6.73
C ARG A 127 -18.43 -5.23 -6.83
N SER A 128 -17.40 -6.06 -7.01
CA SER A 128 -16.03 -5.61 -7.18
C SER A 128 -15.34 -6.28 -8.38
N VAL A 129 -14.30 -5.64 -8.88
CA VAL A 129 -13.45 -6.16 -9.95
C VAL A 129 -12.01 -5.72 -9.71
N VAL A 130 -11.05 -6.60 -10.02
CA VAL A 130 -9.63 -6.23 -10.04
C VAL A 130 -9.25 -5.79 -11.45
N VAL A 131 -8.59 -4.65 -11.56
CA VAL A 131 -8.11 -4.09 -12.83
C VAL A 131 -6.66 -3.66 -12.71
N ARG A 132 -5.95 -3.66 -13.83
CA ARG A 132 -4.59 -3.13 -13.94
C ARG A 132 -4.59 -1.70 -14.47
N ILE A 133 -3.78 -0.83 -13.89
CA ILE A 133 -3.57 0.52 -14.41
C ILE A 133 -2.69 0.47 -15.65
N ASN A 134 -3.20 0.92 -16.80
CA ASN A 134 -2.43 1.01 -18.04
C ASN A 134 -2.58 2.35 -18.78
N ASP A 135 -3.32 3.30 -18.22
CA ASP A 135 -3.52 4.60 -18.85
C ASP A 135 -3.53 5.75 -17.83
N ARG A 136 -3.54 7.00 -18.32
CA ARG A 136 -3.58 8.24 -17.53
C ARG A 136 -4.92 8.96 -17.64
N GLY A 137 -5.24 9.69 -16.59
CA GLY A 137 -6.55 10.30 -16.37
C GLY A 137 -7.29 9.59 -15.22
N PRO A 138 -8.56 9.90 -14.96
CA PRO A 138 -9.32 11.03 -15.50
C PRO A 138 -8.70 12.38 -15.11
N PHE A 139 -8.76 13.37 -16.00
CA PHE A 139 -8.31 14.74 -15.68
C PHE A 139 -9.45 15.66 -15.23
N THR A 140 -10.70 15.18 -15.29
CA THR A 140 -11.86 15.89 -14.76
C THR A 140 -11.86 15.85 -13.23
N PRO A 141 -12.02 17.01 -12.54
CA PRO A 141 -12.09 17.06 -11.09
C PRO A 141 -13.17 16.12 -10.51
N GLY A 142 -12.86 15.47 -9.37
CA GLY A 142 -13.78 14.57 -8.67
C GLY A 142 -13.81 13.11 -9.18
N PHE A 143 -13.40 12.87 -10.43
CA PHE A 143 -13.17 11.51 -10.92
C PHE A 143 -11.84 10.98 -10.42
N ILE A 144 -11.78 9.71 -10.04
CA ILE A 144 -10.54 9.10 -9.53
C ILE A 144 -10.04 7.96 -10.42
N ILE A 145 -10.93 7.35 -11.18
CA ILE A 145 -10.60 6.21 -12.04
C ILE A 145 -11.60 6.20 -13.19
N ASP A 146 -11.17 5.84 -14.39
CA ASP A 146 -12.11 5.39 -15.40
C ASP A 146 -11.75 3.97 -15.81
N LEU A 147 -12.80 3.16 -15.91
CA LEU A 147 -12.71 1.73 -16.16
C LEU A 147 -12.81 1.43 -17.65
N SER A 148 -12.28 0.27 -18.06
CA SER A 148 -12.71 -0.35 -19.31
C SER A 148 -14.20 -0.70 -19.27
N TYR A 149 -14.80 -0.89 -20.44
CA TYR A 149 -16.19 -1.33 -20.56
C TYR A 149 -16.44 -2.63 -19.79
N ALA A 150 -15.57 -3.64 -19.96
CA ALA A 150 -15.75 -4.93 -19.31
C ALA A 150 -15.56 -4.88 -17.78
N ALA A 151 -14.74 -3.97 -17.26
CA ALA A 151 -14.63 -3.75 -15.82
C ALA A 151 -15.87 -3.04 -15.26
N ALA A 152 -16.36 -2.01 -15.96
CA ALA A 152 -17.58 -1.30 -15.59
C ALA A 152 -18.81 -2.23 -15.52
N GLN A 153 -18.96 -3.12 -16.51
CA GLN A 153 -20.05 -4.09 -16.54
C GLN A 153 -19.99 -5.07 -15.35
N ARG A 154 -18.80 -5.53 -14.95
CA ARG A 154 -18.63 -6.48 -13.84
C ARG A 154 -19.06 -5.92 -12.48
N ILE A 155 -18.88 -4.61 -12.27
CA ILE A 155 -19.34 -3.94 -11.04
C ILE A 155 -20.72 -3.30 -11.18
N GLY A 156 -21.38 -3.45 -12.34
CA GLY A 156 -22.66 -2.82 -12.64
C GLY A 156 -22.61 -1.29 -12.59
N LEU A 157 -21.51 -0.69 -13.04
CA LEU A 157 -21.36 0.76 -13.08
C LEU A 157 -22.30 1.35 -14.14
N ARG A 158 -23.24 2.20 -13.70
CA ARG A 158 -24.20 2.89 -14.59
C ARG A 158 -23.93 4.39 -14.59
N GLY A 159 -23.54 4.92 -15.74
CA GLY A 159 -23.14 6.34 -15.84
C GLY A 159 -21.98 6.65 -14.90
N ARG A 160 -22.02 7.82 -14.25
CA ARG A 160 -21.01 8.29 -13.30
C ARG A 160 -21.44 7.92 -11.88
N GLN A 161 -20.64 7.13 -11.15
CA GLN A 161 -20.98 6.71 -9.78
C GLN A 161 -19.76 6.76 -8.88
N ARG A 162 -19.96 6.90 -7.56
CA ARG A 162 -18.87 6.77 -6.59
C ARG A 162 -18.46 5.31 -6.46
N VAL A 163 -17.16 5.05 -6.43
CA VAL A 163 -16.55 3.74 -6.19
C VAL A 163 -15.48 3.85 -5.11
N SER A 164 -15.17 2.73 -4.46
CA SER A 164 -13.97 2.57 -3.65
C SER A 164 -12.88 1.89 -4.48
N VAL A 165 -11.66 2.38 -4.45
CA VAL A 165 -10.50 1.83 -5.15
C VAL A 165 -9.44 1.49 -4.11
N GLU A 166 -9.08 0.21 -4.02
CA GLU A 166 -8.09 -0.35 -3.11
C GLU A 166 -6.87 -0.82 -3.90
N VAL A 167 -5.68 -0.32 -3.57
CA VAL A 167 -4.42 -0.75 -4.21
C VAL A 167 -3.97 -2.09 -3.68
N LEU A 168 -3.83 -3.09 -4.56
CA LEU A 168 -3.36 -4.42 -4.20
C LEU A 168 -1.82 -4.45 -4.19
N ARG A 169 -1.25 -5.10 -3.18
CA ARG A 169 0.21 -5.29 -3.00
C ARG A 169 0.59 -6.72 -3.31
#